data_AF-A0A7V4TH64-F1
#
_entry.id   AF-A0A7V4TH64-F1
#
_cell.length_a   1.000
_cell.length_b   1.000
_cell.length_c   1.000
_cell.angle_alpha   90.00
_cell.angle_beta   90.00
_cell.angle_gamma   90.00
#
_symmetry.space_group_name_H-M   'P 1'
#
loop_
_entity.id
_entity.type
_entity.pdbx_description
1 polymer ?
#
loop_
_entity_poly.entity_id
_entity_poly.type
_entity_poly.pdbx_seq_one_letter_code
_entity_poly.pdbx_strand_id
1 'polypeptide(L)'
;MNLYDRLERMTRRWWFYLAILCIQFLPPYTTRGMTGVNSQEINRLVGDVLSHALVLSWVNLSPLFKVLPLAFLVLLVYVPRSRPFFSLFAALHYLVLAFFQNMAFLEDRGLAILTNNAVMITLVALSFLVEVFARKNAFAFRRVNWKKGSLIGMAAFAFLYPVDPASFRPDFHMKHLFTNAAGLTFCMMTPLYLTVLLFTYPEVNLVTLRVTGLVGTIIGLYNLSFNFFFDLPKFWWNGILHIPLLLISLYAFVLSFQRGQGRFSPDAGTTSTGKSGEETA
;
A
#
# COMPACT_ATOMS: atom_id res chain seq x y z
N MET A 1 -26.89 1.17 9.61
CA MET A 1 -25.45 0.80 9.65
C MET A 1 -24.83 1.10 8.29
N ASN A 2 -23.86 2.00 8.26
CA ASN A 2 -23.25 2.48 7.01
C ASN A 2 -22.36 1.38 6.37
N LEU A 3 -22.13 1.45 5.06
CA LEU A 3 -21.26 0.53 4.31
C LEU A 3 -19.88 0.39 4.99
N TYR A 4 -19.33 1.52 5.44
CA TYR A 4 -18.05 1.56 6.14
C TYR A 4 -18.04 0.66 7.40
N ASP A 5 -19.07 0.73 8.25
CA ASP A 5 -19.11 -0.05 9.50
C ASP A 5 -19.20 -1.57 9.21
N ARG A 6 -19.88 -1.95 8.13
CA ARG A 6 -19.93 -3.34 7.66
C ARG A 6 -18.54 -3.81 7.26
N LEU A 7 -17.83 -3.03 6.44
CA LEU A 7 -16.48 -3.34 5.97
C LEU A 7 -15.45 -3.35 7.10
N GLU A 8 -15.55 -2.43 8.06
CA GLU A 8 -14.68 -2.41 9.24
C GLU A 8 -14.79 -3.69 10.04
N ARG A 9 -16.01 -4.18 10.28
CA ARG A 9 -16.23 -5.46 10.98
C ARG A 9 -15.83 -6.66 10.15
N MET A 10 -16.12 -6.63 8.84
CA MET A 10 -15.77 -7.70 7.91
C MET A 10 -14.25 -7.94 7.89
N THR A 11 -13.48 -6.86 7.73
CA THR A 11 -12.02 -6.89 7.65
C THR A 11 -11.32 -7.16 8.99
N ARG A 12 -12.07 -7.34 10.10
CA ARG A 12 -11.55 -7.83 11.40
C ARG A 12 -11.74 -9.33 11.59
N ARG A 13 -12.61 -9.98 10.81
CA ARG A 13 -12.91 -11.41 11.00
C ARG A 13 -11.81 -12.26 10.41
N TRP A 14 -11.53 -13.40 11.05
CA TRP A 14 -10.47 -14.33 10.62
C TRP A 14 -10.63 -14.79 9.16
N TRP A 15 -11.88 -15.00 8.71
CA TRP A 15 -12.17 -15.48 7.36
C TRP A 15 -11.76 -14.47 6.28
N PHE A 16 -11.67 -13.18 6.58
CA PHE A 16 -11.18 -12.18 5.64
C PHE A 16 -9.70 -12.46 5.32
N TYR A 17 -8.88 -12.79 6.31
CA TYR A 17 -7.48 -13.16 6.09
C TYR A 17 -7.35 -14.49 5.38
N LEU A 18 -8.24 -15.45 5.67
CA LEU A 18 -8.30 -16.71 4.92
C LEU A 18 -8.64 -16.46 3.45
N ALA A 19 -9.58 -15.57 3.14
CA ALA A 19 -9.88 -15.20 1.75
C ALA A 19 -8.68 -14.56 1.05
N ILE A 20 -7.96 -13.67 1.72
CA ILE A 20 -6.71 -13.07 1.20
C ILE A 20 -5.62 -14.13 0.99
N LEU A 21 -5.54 -15.13 1.87
CA LEU A 21 -4.64 -16.26 1.72
C LEU A 21 -5.03 -17.13 0.52
N CYS A 22 -6.32 -17.41 0.32
CA CYS A 22 -6.81 -18.15 -0.85
C CYS A 22 -6.47 -17.43 -2.16
N ILE A 23 -6.52 -16.08 -2.18
CA ILE A 23 -6.12 -15.27 -3.34
C ILE A 23 -4.64 -15.51 -3.72
N GLN A 24 -3.77 -15.86 -2.78
CA GLN A 24 -2.35 -16.13 -3.08
C GLN A 24 -2.14 -17.34 -3.99
N PHE A 25 -3.10 -18.27 -4.00
CA PHE A 25 -3.06 -19.47 -4.84
C PHE A 25 -3.67 -19.27 -6.23
N LEU A 26 -4.12 -18.05 -6.58
CA LEU A 26 -4.58 -17.76 -7.94
C LEU A 26 -3.39 -17.84 -8.91
N PRO A 27 -3.43 -18.74 -9.92
CA PRO A 27 -2.34 -18.88 -10.87
C PRO A 27 -2.31 -17.68 -11.82
N PRO A 28 -1.13 -17.29 -12.32
CA PRO A 28 -1.04 -16.28 -13.37
C PRO A 28 -1.81 -16.76 -14.61
N TYR A 29 -2.45 -15.81 -15.30
CA TYR A 29 -3.19 -16.08 -16.51
C TYR A 29 -2.30 -15.82 -17.72
N THR A 30 -2.32 -16.70 -18.71
CA THR A 30 -1.63 -16.53 -19.99
C THR A 30 -2.53 -16.96 -21.14
N THR A 31 -2.54 -16.24 -22.26
CA THR A 31 -3.40 -16.58 -23.41
C THR A 31 -3.00 -17.89 -24.09
N ARG A 32 -1.69 -18.16 -24.18
CA ARG A 32 -1.17 -19.38 -24.85
C ARG A 32 -0.95 -20.56 -23.91
N GLY A 33 -1.41 -20.45 -22.67
CA GLY A 33 -1.26 -21.49 -21.65
C GLY A 33 0.17 -21.57 -21.08
N MET A 34 0.31 -22.39 -20.04
CA MET A 34 1.58 -22.64 -19.36
C MET A 34 1.89 -24.13 -19.43
N THR A 35 3.07 -24.51 -19.90
CA THR A 35 3.48 -25.91 -20.10
C THR A 35 3.92 -26.63 -18.82
N GLY A 36 3.55 -26.08 -17.65
CA GLY A 36 3.80 -26.65 -16.33
C GLY A 36 3.54 -25.63 -15.22
N VAL A 37 3.26 -26.12 -14.00
CA VAL A 37 3.16 -25.29 -12.78
C VAL A 37 4.39 -25.59 -11.91
N ASN A 38 5.59 -25.25 -12.42
CA ASN A 38 6.82 -25.33 -11.64
C ASN A 38 7.13 -23.96 -11.03
N SER A 39 7.55 -23.92 -9.76
CA SER A 39 7.89 -22.69 -9.03
C SER A 39 8.94 -21.84 -9.75
N GLN A 40 9.92 -22.47 -10.43
CA GLN A 40 10.93 -21.73 -11.19
C GLN A 40 10.35 -21.04 -12.44
N GLU A 41 9.40 -21.69 -13.12
CA GLU A 41 8.75 -21.11 -14.30
C GLU A 41 7.81 -19.96 -13.90
N ILE A 42 7.11 -20.09 -12.77
CA ILE A 42 6.30 -19.01 -12.21
C ILE A 42 7.17 -17.81 -11.86
N ASN A 43 8.30 -18.02 -11.18
CA ASN A 43 9.21 -16.92 -10.82
C ASN A 43 9.79 -16.22 -12.06
N ARG A 44 10.11 -16.98 -13.12
CA ARG A 44 10.53 -16.40 -14.41
C ARG A 44 9.41 -15.60 -15.05
N LEU A 45 8.19 -16.15 -15.13
CA LEU A 45 7.04 -15.43 -15.66
C LEU A 45 6.77 -14.13 -14.88
N VAL A 46 6.85 -14.15 -13.55
CA VAL A 46 6.71 -12.94 -12.72
C VAL A 46 7.77 -11.92 -13.10
N GLY A 47 9.04 -12.33 -13.23
CA GLY A 47 10.12 -11.46 -13.67
C GLY A 47 9.88 -10.88 -15.06
N ASP A 48 9.44 -11.70 -16.01
CA ASP A 48 9.21 -11.31 -17.40
C ASP A 48 8.04 -10.33 -17.52
N VAL A 49 6.93 -10.59 -16.83
CA VAL A 49 5.76 -9.71 -16.80
C VAL A 49 6.10 -8.37 -16.16
N LEU A 50 6.84 -8.35 -15.04
CA LEU A 50 7.21 -7.10 -14.38
C LEU A 50 8.23 -6.29 -15.19
N SER A 51 9.11 -6.95 -15.95
CA SER A 51 10.12 -6.30 -16.80
C SER A 51 9.55 -5.77 -18.12
N HIS A 52 8.44 -6.32 -18.59
CA HIS A 52 7.73 -5.89 -19.81
C HIS A 52 6.32 -5.38 -19.51
N ALA A 53 6.08 -4.95 -18.27
CA ALA A 53 4.77 -4.52 -17.82
C ALA A 53 4.26 -3.36 -18.68
N LEU A 54 2.96 -3.36 -18.99
CA LEU A 54 2.33 -2.31 -19.79
C LEU A 54 2.55 -0.91 -19.20
N VAL A 55 2.63 -0.81 -17.87
CA VAL A 55 2.90 0.45 -17.17
C VAL A 55 4.25 1.07 -17.56
N LEU A 56 5.23 0.26 -18.01
CA LEU A 56 6.54 0.75 -18.42
C LEU A 56 6.49 1.55 -19.72
N SER A 57 5.47 1.34 -20.56
CA SER A 57 5.23 2.21 -21.73
C SER A 57 4.95 3.66 -21.34
N TRP A 58 4.57 3.91 -20.08
CA TRP A 58 4.29 5.23 -19.54
C TRP A 58 5.44 5.80 -18.71
N VAL A 59 6.64 5.21 -18.75
CA VAL A 59 7.81 5.70 -17.99
C VAL A 59 8.15 7.16 -18.30
N ASN A 60 7.84 7.64 -19.52
CA ASN A 60 8.00 9.06 -19.87
C ASN A 60 7.11 9.99 -19.02
N LEU A 61 5.99 9.48 -18.48
CA LEU A 61 5.11 10.17 -17.54
C LEU A 61 5.55 10.00 -16.08
N SER A 62 6.63 9.26 -15.79
CA SER A 62 7.11 9.06 -14.41
C SER A 62 7.33 10.36 -13.64
N PRO A 63 7.88 11.45 -14.22
CA PRO A 63 8.00 12.72 -13.50
C PRO A 63 6.64 13.24 -13.01
N LEU A 64 5.58 13.08 -13.80
CA LEU A 64 4.22 13.47 -13.41
C LEU A 64 3.74 12.61 -12.23
N PHE A 65 3.92 11.29 -12.28
CA PHE A 65 3.55 10.39 -11.19
C PHE A 65 4.44 10.52 -9.95
N LYS A 66 5.59 11.19 -10.04
CA LYS A 66 6.37 11.59 -8.86
C LYS A 66 5.94 12.93 -8.27
N VAL A 67 5.62 13.91 -9.12
CA VAL A 67 5.21 15.25 -8.66
C VAL A 67 3.79 15.25 -8.11
N LEU A 68 2.85 14.56 -8.76
CA LEU A 68 1.43 14.57 -8.37
C LEU A 68 1.17 14.10 -6.93
N PRO A 69 1.70 12.94 -6.46
CA PRO A 69 1.51 12.53 -5.08
C PRO A 69 2.01 13.58 -4.08
N LEU A 70 3.18 14.16 -4.34
CA LEU A 70 3.76 15.20 -3.48
C LEU A 70 2.91 16.49 -3.50
N ALA A 71 2.42 16.90 -4.67
CA ALA A 71 1.52 18.03 -4.79
C ALA A 71 0.22 17.80 -3.99
N PHE A 72 -0.32 16.59 -4.00
CA PHE A 72 -1.45 16.24 -3.14
C PHE A 72 -1.09 16.27 -1.65
N LEU A 73 0.10 15.84 -1.24
CA LEU A 73 0.53 15.97 0.16
C LEU A 73 0.53 17.43 0.62
N VAL A 74 1.09 18.32 -0.20
CA VAL A 74 1.08 19.77 0.03
C VAL A 74 -0.37 20.27 0.11
N LEU A 75 -1.21 19.89 -0.84
CA LEU A 75 -2.62 20.30 -0.88
C LEU A 75 -3.42 19.80 0.35
N LEU A 76 -3.13 18.61 0.87
CA LEU A 76 -3.76 18.08 2.08
C LEU A 76 -3.43 18.92 3.32
N VAL A 77 -2.22 19.48 3.40
CA VAL A 77 -1.78 20.35 4.50
C VAL A 77 -2.53 21.68 4.48
N TYR A 78 -2.66 22.31 3.30
CA TYR A 78 -3.24 23.66 3.17
C TYR A 78 -4.76 23.67 2.95
N VAL A 79 -5.31 22.64 2.31
CA VAL A 79 -6.73 22.60 1.89
C VAL A 79 -7.37 21.30 2.40
N PRO A 80 -7.96 21.30 3.61
CA PRO A 80 -8.65 20.14 4.18
C PRO A 80 -9.79 19.58 3.32
N ARG A 81 -10.34 20.36 2.39
CA ARG A 81 -11.38 19.92 1.46
C ARG A 81 -10.85 18.98 0.37
N SER A 82 -9.53 18.89 0.20
CA SER A 82 -8.87 18.05 -0.82
C SER A 82 -8.81 16.56 -0.48
N ARG A 83 -9.16 16.16 0.75
CA ARG A 83 -9.04 14.79 1.27
C ARG A 83 -9.73 13.72 0.40
N PRO A 84 -10.96 13.92 -0.10
CA PRO A 84 -11.60 12.94 -0.97
C PRO A 84 -10.90 12.86 -2.34
N PHE A 85 -10.34 13.96 -2.84
CA PHE A 85 -9.61 13.99 -4.11
C PHE A 85 -8.28 13.24 -4.02
N PHE A 86 -7.55 13.36 -2.91
CA PHE A 86 -6.37 12.51 -2.69
C PHE A 86 -6.75 11.03 -2.63
N SER A 87 -7.84 10.69 -1.93
CA SER A 87 -8.30 9.31 -1.82
C SER A 87 -8.74 8.75 -3.18
N LEU A 88 -9.39 9.57 -4.00
CA LEU A 88 -9.75 9.24 -5.38
C LEU A 88 -8.52 9.07 -6.26
N PHE A 89 -7.53 9.97 -6.16
CA PHE A 89 -6.27 9.86 -6.87
C PHE A 89 -5.55 8.56 -6.52
N ALA A 90 -5.40 8.25 -5.22
CA ALA A 90 -4.78 7.00 -4.78
C ALA A 90 -5.54 5.77 -5.27
N ALA A 91 -6.88 5.79 -5.25
CA ALA A 91 -7.71 4.72 -5.79
C ALA A 91 -7.49 4.51 -7.29
N LEU A 92 -7.58 5.57 -8.10
CA LEU A 92 -7.37 5.49 -9.55
C LEU A 92 -5.94 5.05 -9.88
N HIS A 93 -4.97 5.56 -9.13
CA HIS A 93 -3.59 5.15 -9.30
C HIS A 93 -3.41 3.67 -9.00
N TYR A 94 -3.94 3.15 -7.88
CA TYR A 94 -3.89 1.72 -7.60
C TYR A 94 -4.64 0.87 -8.64
N LEU A 95 -5.72 1.35 -9.26
CA LEU A 95 -6.35 0.64 -10.38
C LEU A 95 -5.40 0.57 -11.59
N VAL A 96 -4.73 1.67 -11.93
CA VAL A 96 -3.69 1.67 -12.98
C VAL A 96 -2.61 0.64 -12.64
N LEU A 97 -2.12 0.60 -11.41
CA LEU A 97 -1.10 -0.37 -10.99
C LEU A 97 -1.63 -1.81 -11.00
N ALA A 98 -2.85 -2.05 -10.53
CA ALA A 98 -3.46 -3.37 -10.52
C ALA A 98 -3.49 -4.00 -11.91
N PHE A 99 -3.82 -3.21 -12.92
CA PHE A 99 -3.95 -3.70 -14.29
C PHE A 99 -2.65 -3.57 -15.07
N PHE A 100 -2.08 -2.37 -15.20
CA PHE A 100 -0.97 -2.12 -16.12
C PHE A 100 0.39 -2.58 -15.59
N GLN A 101 0.61 -2.62 -14.26
CA GLN A 101 1.86 -3.16 -13.71
C GLN A 101 1.88 -4.69 -13.73
N ASN A 102 0.72 -5.33 -13.68
CA ASN A 102 0.60 -6.79 -13.58
C ASN A 102 0.22 -7.46 -14.89
N MET A 103 0.27 -6.72 -16.01
CA MET A 103 0.00 -7.24 -17.34
C MET A 103 1.16 -6.93 -18.28
N ALA A 104 1.48 -7.88 -19.15
CA ALA A 104 2.46 -7.73 -20.22
C ALA A 104 2.06 -8.55 -21.44
N PHE A 105 2.48 -8.10 -22.63
CA PHE A 105 2.44 -8.90 -23.85
C PHE A 105 3.82 -9.54 -24.05
N LEU A 106 3.86 -10.86 -23.99
CA LEU A 106 5.08 -11.67 -24.17
C LEU A 106 5.03 -12.37 -25.52
N GLU A 107 6.17 -12.47 -26.18
CA GLU A 107 6.27 -13.06 -27.54
C GLU A 107 5.89 -14.55 -27.54
N ASP A 108 6.29 -15.29 -26.51
CA ASP A 108 6.06 -16.72 -26.34
C ASP A 108 4.67 -17.04 -25.75
N ARG A 109 4.18 -16.21 -24.81
CA ARG A 109 2.99 -16.52 -23.98
C ARG A 109 1.74 -15.66 -24.29
N GLY A 110 1.86 -14.64 -25.14
CA GLY A 110 0.79 -13.70 -25.43
C GLY A 110 0.52 -12.76 -24.25
N LEU A 111 -0.75 -12.42 -23.98
CA LEU A 111 -1.11 -11.63 -22.80
C LEU A 111 -0.90 -12.48 -21.54
N ALA A 112 -0.06 -11.99 -20.63
CA ALA A 112 0.16 -12.56 -19.31
C ALA A 112 -0.30 -11.60 -18.22
N ILE A 113 -0.96 -12.13 -17.19
CA ILE A 113 -1.51 -11.37 -16.06
C ILE A 113 -1.11 -12.03 -14.75
N LEU A 114 -0.50 -11.27 -13.84
CA LEU A 114 -0.27 -11.69 -12.45
C LEU A 114 -1.57 -11.51 -11.65
N THR A 115 -2.48 -12.47 -11.81
CA THR A 115 -3.87 -12.41 -11.31
C THR A 115 -3.94 -12.16 -9.80
N ASN A 116 -3.09 -12.83 -9.00
CA ASN A 116 -3.05 -12.65 -7.55
C ASN A 116 -2.75 -11.19 -7.16
N ASN A 117 -1.71 -10.59 -7.74
CA ASN A 117 -1.33 -9.21 -7.50
C ASN A 117 -2.40 -8.24 -8.01
N ALA A 118 -2.94 -8.47 -9.20
CA ALA A 118 -4.00 -7.64 -9.77
C ALA A 118 -5.23 -7.61 -8.86
N VAL A 119 -5.68 -8.76 -8.34
CA VAL A 119 -6.80 -8.84 -7.40
C VAL A 119 -6.45 -8.14 -6.08
N MET A 120 -5.28 -8.43 -5.51
CA MET A 120 -4.83 -7.83 -4.24
C MET A 120 -4.75 -6.30 -4.31
N ILE A 121 -4.16 -5.74 -5.37
CA ILE A 121 -4.03 -4.29 -5.56
C ILE A 121 -5.39 -3.67 -5.87
N THR A 122 -6.28 -4.38 -6.57
CA THR A 122 -7.67 -3.94 -6.77
C THR A 122 -8.40 -3.80 -5.43
N LEU A 123 -8.22 -4.73 -4.49
CA LEU A 123 -8.81 -4.61 -3.14
C LEU A 123 -8.30 -3.35 -2.41
N VAL A 124 -7.02 -3.02 -2.56
CA VAL A 124 -6.47 -1.75 -2.04
C VAL A 124 -7.17 -0.56 -2.69
N ALA A 125 -7.27 -0.53 -4.02
CA ALA A 125 -7.95 0.55 -4.74
C ALA A 125 -9.40 0.75 -4.28
N LEU A 126 -10.16 -0.34 -4.16
CA LEU A 126 -11.54 -0.31 -3.67
C LEU A 126 -11.63 0.24 -2.25
N SER A 127 -10.67 -0.10 -1.38
CA SER A 127 -10.63 0.44 -0.01
C SER A 127 -10.41 1.97 0.01
N PHE A 128 -9.66 2.52 -0.95
CA PHE A 128 -9.51 3.97 -1.13
C PHE A 128 -10.76 4.61 -1.76
N LEU A 129 -11.46 3.92 -2.68
CA LEU A 129 -12.75 4.40 -3.20
C LEU A 129 -13.81 4.50 -2.11
N VAL A 130 -13.88 3.52 -1.20
CA VAL A 130 -14.78 3.59 -0.04
C VAL A 130 -14.47 4.82 0.81
N GLU A 131 -13.20 5.18 0.95
CA GLU A 131 -12.79 6.36 1.72
C GLU A 131 -13.26 7.69 1.11
N VAL A 132 -13.37 7.79 -0.21
CA VAL A 132 -13.92 8.99 -0.90
C VAL A 132 -15.29 9.37 -0.32
N PHE A 133 -16.11 8.36 0.01
CA PHE A 133 -17.44 8.52 0.58
C PHE A 133 -17.45 8.48 2.11
N ALA A 134 -16.65 7.61 2.73
CA ALA A 134 -16.64 7.42 4.18
C ALA A 134 -15.99 8.59 4.94
N ARG A 135 -15.02 9.28 4.31
CA ARG A 135 -14.31 10.47 4.82
C ARG A 135 -13.82 10.31 6.25
N LYS A 136 -13.22 9.16 6.57
CA LYS A 136 -12.73 8.85 7.93
C LYS A 136 -11.30 9.34 8.16
N ASN A 137 -10.56 9.64 7.11
CA ASN A 137 -9.22 10.21 7.20
C ASN A 137 -9.30 11.71 7.50
N ALA A 138 -8.84 12.11 8.67
CA ALA A 138 -8.77 13.52 9.04
C ALA A 138 -7.60 14.25 8.37
N PHE A 139 -6.55 13.56 7.91
CA PHE A 139 -5.35 14.19 7.30
C PHE A 139 -4.82 15.41 8.08
N ALA A 140 -4.98 15.40 9.40
CA ALA A 140 -4.45 16.42 10.27
C ALA A 140 -3.01 16.05 10.63
N PHE A 141 -2.04 16.70 9.99
CA PHE A 141 -0.62 16.47 10.25
C PHE A 141 -0.26 17.05 11.62
N ARG A 142 -0.44 16.24 12.67
CA ARG A 142 0.01 16.58 14.02
C ARG A 142 1.54 16.51 14.10
N ARG A 143 2.13 17.29 15.02
CA ARG A 143 3.57 17.41 15.30
C ARG A 143 4.37 16.13 14.95
N VAL A 144 5.34 16.27 14.06
CA VAL A 144 6.23 15.18 13.63
C VAL A 144 7.13 14.82 14.81
N ASN A 145 7.00 13.60 15.32
CA ASN A 145 7.96 13.04 16.28
C ASN A 145 9.00 12.19 15.54
N TRP A 146 10.06 11.77 16.25
CA TRP A 146 11.14 10.97 15.66
C TRP A 146 10.66 9.70 14.93
N LYS A 147 9.68 8.98 15.52
CA LYS A 147 9.08 7.80 14.90
C LYS A 147 8.43 8.14 13.56
N LYS A 148 7.60 9.19 13.52
CA LYS A 148 6.96 9.68 12.30
C LYS A 148 7.98 10.18 11.27
N GLY A 149 9.05 10.84 11.71
CA GLY A 149 10.17 11.25 10.85
C GLY A 149 10.88 10.07 10.18
N SER A 150 11.12 8.99 10.92
CA SER A 150 11.73 7.77 10.36
C SER A 150 10.88 7.13 9.25
N LEU A 151 9.55 7.12 9.40
CA LEU A 151 8.63 6.64 8.38
C LEU A 151 8.70 7.48 7.10
N ILE A 152 8.76 8.81 7.23
CA ILE A 152 8.97 9.72 6.08
C ILE A 152 10.28 9.38 5.37
N GLY A 153 11.38 9.25 6.11
CA GLY A 153 12.69 8.94 5.53
C GLY A 153 12.67 7.63 4.75
N MET A 154 12.08 6.58 5.32
CA MET A 154 11.96 5.28 4.64
C MET A 154 11.07 5.34 3.40
N ALA A 155 9.92 6.00 3.49
CA ALA A 155 9.02 6.14 2.34
C ALA A 155 9.64 6.99 1.23
N ALA A 156 10.31 8.09 1.59
CA ALA A 156 11.04 8.94 0.64
C ALA A 156 12.17 8.17 -0.04
N PHE A 157 12.91 7.34 0.70
CA PHE A 157 13.97 6.52 0.15
C PHE A 157 13.47 5.50 -0.89
N ALA A 158 12.39 4.78 -0.57
CA ALA A 158 11.72 3.91 -1.55
C ALA A 158 11.19 4.68 -2.76
N PHE A 159 10.58 5.85 -2.53
CA PHE A 159 9.99 6.66 -3.59
C PHE A 159 11.01 7.30 -4.54
N LEU A 160 12.19 7.66 -4.02
CA LEU A 160 13.31 8.13 -4.85
C LEU A 160 13.81 7.02 -5.76
N TYR A 161 13.90 5.78 -5.24
CA TYR A 161 14.32 4.59 -5.97
C TYR A 161 15.62 4.80 -6.76
N PRO A 162 16.76 5.06 -6.08
CA PRO A 162 18.06 5.32 -6.68
C PRO A 162 18.68 4.07 -7.33
N VAL A 163 18.14 3.62 -8.47
CA VAL A 163 18.55 2.41 -9.18
C VAL A 163 18.83 2.73 -10.64
N ASP A 164 19.98 2.26 -11.14
CA ASP A 164 20.22 2.19 -12.57
C ASP A 164 19.44 0.99 -13.17
N PRO A 165 18.53 1.22 -14.13
CA PRO A 165 17.65 0.17 -14.67
C PRO A 165 18.41 -0.93 -15.43
N ALA A 166 19.63 -0.66 -15.93
CA ALA A 166 20.41 -1.66 -16.66
C ALA A 166 21.20 -2.59 -15.70
N SER A 167 21.89 -2.00 -14.72
CA SER A 167 22.79 -2.73 -13.82
C SER A 167 22.16 -3.13 -12.49
N PHE A 168 20.98 -2.58 -12.14
CA PHE A 168 20.35 -2.69 -10.82
C PHE A 168 21.24 -2.21 -9.66
N ARG A 169 22.25 -1.38 -9.96
CA ARG A 169 23.17 -0.79 -8.97
C ARG A 169 22.65 0.54 -8.44
N PRO A 170 23.17 1.02 -7.30
CA PRO A 170 22.86 2.34 -6.79
C PRO A 170 23.20 3.44 -7.80
N ASP A 171 22.23 4.28 -8.12
CA ASP A 171 22.41 5.47 -8.94
C ASP A 171 21.68 6.67 -8.32
N PHE A 172 22.46 7.69 -7.96
CA PHE A 172 21.98 8.91 -7.30
C PHE A 172 21.98 10.12 -8.23
N HIS A 173 22.13 9.94 -9.54
CA HIS A 173 22.02 11.04 -10.48
C HIS A 173 20.62 11.66 -10.42
N MET A 174 20.57 12.98 -10.19
CA MET A 174 19.32 13.72 -9.96
C MET A 174 18.28 13.47 -11.05
N LYS A 175 18.69 13.41 -12.32
CA LYS A 175 17.79 13.11 -13.44
C LYS A 175 17.08 11.77 -13.26
N HIS A 176 17.84 10.72 -12.95
CA HIS A 176 17.32 9.35 -12.82
C HIS A 176 16.43 9.19 -11.59
N LEU A 177 16.66 9.97 -10.53
CA LEU A 177 15.78 10.03 -9.37
C LEU A 177 14.37 10.55 -9.71
N PHE A 178 14.20 11.34 -10.78
CA PHE A 178 12.89 11.84 -11.20
C PHE A 178 12.28 11.08 -12.39
N THR A 179 13.10 10.43 -13.21
CA THR A 179 12.62 9.74 -14.43
C THR A 179 12.44 8.24 -14.27
N ASN A 180 12.81 7.65 -13.13
CA ASN A 180 12.61 6.22 -12.90
C ASN A 180 11.14 5.85 -12.66
N ALA A 181 10.83 4.56 -12.80
CA ALA A 181 9.48 4.01 -12.73
C ALA A 181 8.86 3.97 -11.32
N ALA A 182 9.51 4.48 -10.26
CA ALA A 182 8.99 4.36 -8.89
C ALA A 182 7.58 4.92 -8.73
N GLY A 183 7.29 6.05 -9.37
CA GLY A 183 5.96 6.66 -9.37
C GLY A 183 4.87 5.79 -10.01
N LEU A 184 5.26 4.76 -10.76
CA LEU A 184 4.39 3.83 -11.51
C LEU A 184 4.46 2.41 -10.95
N THR A 185 4.96 2.23 -9.72
CA THR A 185 5.07 0.91 -9.10
C THR A 185 4.41 0.89 -7.73
N PHE A 186 3.63 -0.16 -7.48
CA PHE A 186 2.97 -0.42 -6.21
C PHE A 186 3.98 -0.38 -5.06
N CYS A 187 5.12 -1.04 -5.22
CA CYS A 187 6.09 -1.22 -4.16
C CYS A 187 6.68 0.10 -3.63
N MET A 188 6.84 1.10 -4.51
CA MET A 188 7.43 2.39 -4.13
C MET A 188 6.36 3.42 -3.74
N MET A 189 5.14 3.30 -4.28
CA MET A 189 4.02 4.19 -3.98
C MET A 189 3.29 3.85 -2.68
N THR A 190 3.16 2.56 -2.35
CA THR A 190 2.47 2.12 -1.13
C THR A 190 3.13 2.60 0.16
N PRO A 191 4.46 2.59 0.34
CA PRO A 191 5.13 3.21 1.48
C PRO A 191 4.74 4.68 1.66
N LEU A 192 4.68 5.44 0.56
CA LEU A 192 4.29 6.84 0.56
C LEU A 192 2.86 6.99 1.06
N TYR A 193 1.90 6.31 0.44
CA TYR A 193 0.48 6.39 0.81
C TYR A 193 0.19 5.90 2.22
N LEU A 194 0.80 4.80 2.65
CA LEU A 194 0.68 4.30 4.02
C LEU A 194 1.26 5.28 5.03
N THR A 195 2.38 5.93 4.71
CA THR A 195 2.93 6.98 5.56
C THR A 195 1.90 8.09 5.75
N VAL A 196 1.25 8.58 4.68
CA VAL A 196 0.17 9.57 4.82
C VAL A 196 -0.91 9.09 5.79
N LEU A 197 -1.41 7.86 5.62
CA LEU A 197 -2.43 7.29 6.51
C LEU A 197 -1.96 7.15 7.96
N LEU A 198 -0.70 6.78 8.18
CA LEU A 198 -0.11 6.68 9.52
C LEU A 198 0.06 8.04 10.18
N PHE A 199 0.26 9.11 9.40
CA PHE A 199 0.31 10.47 9.94
C PHE A 199 -1.04 10.93 10.48
N THR A 200 -2.14 10.47 9.86
CA THR A 200 -3.51 10.78 10.28
C THR A 200 -3.98 9.94 11.46
N TYR A 201 -3.26 8.85 11.79
CA TYR A 201 -3.59 8.01 12.95
C TYR A 201 -3.60 8.85 14.25
N PRO A 202 -4.66 8.73 15.09
CA PRO A 202 -5.69 7.68 15.07
C PRO A 202 -6.91 7.95 14.16
N GLU A 203 -7.07 9.16 13.63
CA GLU A 203 -8.21 9.59 12.78
C GLU A 203 -8.03 9.18 11.32
N VAL A 204 -7.99 7.86 11.11
CA VAL A 204 -7.76 7.21 9.82
C VAL A 204 -8.86 6.20 9.53
N ASN A 205 -9.13 5.96 8.25
CA ASN A 205 -9.93 4.84 7.78
C ASN A 205 -9.21 3.52 8.09
N LEU A 206 -9.72 2.79 9.09
CA LEU A 206 -9.11 1.54 9.54
C LEU A 206 -9.21 0.43 8.50
N VAL A 207 -10.22 0.45 7.63
CA VAL A 207 -10.36 -0.52 6.53
C VAL A 207 -9.22 -0.30 5.54
N THR A 208 -9.06 0.94 5.05
CA THR A 208 -7.99 1.30 4.09
C THR A 208 -6.62 1.02 4.68
N LEU A 209 -6.36 1.42 5.93
CA LEU A 209 -5.08 1.16 6.60
C LEU A 209 -4.78 -0.34 6.70
N ARG A 210 -5.78 -1.14 7.10
CA ARG A 210 -5.62 -2.60 7.28
C ARG A 210 -5.44 -3.33 5.96
N VAL A 211 -6.28 -3.05 4.96
CA VAL A 211 -6.22 -3.71 3.65
C VAL A 211 -4.91 -3.36 2.95
N THR A 212 -4.54 -2.07 2.93
CA THR A 212 -3.28 -1.62 2.32
C THR A 212 -2.07 -2.19 3.06
N GLY A 213 -2.07 -2.18 4.40
CA GLY A 213 -1.00 -2.76 5.20
C GLY A 213 -0.86 -4.27 5.00
N LEU A 214 -1.97 -5.01 4.94
CA LEU A 214 -1.94 -6.46 4.70
C LEU A 214 -1.39 -6.79 3.30
N VAL A 215 -1.96 -6.17 2.26
CA VAL A 215 -1.55 -6.39 0.87
C VAL A 215 -0.10 -5.97 0.66
N GLY A 216 0.30 -4.81 1.18
CA GLY A 216 1.67 -4.31 1.12
C GLY A 216 2.66 -5.21 1.85
N THR A 217 2.25 -5.84 2.97
CA THR A 217 3.10 -6.81 3.69
C THR A 217 3.32 -8.07 2.85
N ILE A 218 2.27 -8.63 2.27
CA ILE A 218 2.34 -9.85 1.44
C ILE A 218 3.22 -9.59 0.20
N ILE A 219 2.92 -8.53 -0.55
CA ILE A 219 3.68 -8.16 -1.75
C ILE A 219 5.12 -7.78 -1.38
N GLY A 220 5.35 -7.08 -0.26
CA GLY A 220 6.68 -6.78 0.24
C GLY A 220 7.49 -8.04 0.55
N LEU A 221 6.87 -9.05 1.16
CA LEU A 221 7.52 -10.33 1.43
C LEU A 221 7.92 -11.05 0.13
N TYR A 222 7.05 -11.07 -0.88
CA TYR A 222 7.38 -11.64 -2.19
C TYR A 222 8.51 -10.88 -2.88
N ASN A 223 8.51 -9.55 -2.83
CA ASN A 223 9.57 -8.76 -3.45
C ASN A 223 10.91 -8.97 -2.76
N LEU A 224 10.97 -8.99 -1.42
CA LEU A 224 12.21 -9.30 -0.73
C LEU A 224 12.67 -10.72 -1.02
N SER A 225 11.72 -11.67 -1.07
CA SER A 225 12.04 -13.06 -1.37
C SER A 225 12.64 -13.21 -2.77
N PHE A 226 12.01 -12.58 -3.77
CA PHE A 226 12.50 -12.56 -5.15
C PHE A 226 13.88 -11.90 -5.23
N ASN A 227 14.06 -10.70 -4.68
CA ASN A 227 15.31 -9.95 -4.83
C ASN A 227 16.49 -10.57 -4.06
N PHE A 228 16.27 -11.19 -2.90
CA PHE A 228 17.35 -11.73 -2.09
C PHE A 228 17.62 -13.22 -2.31
N PHE A 229 16.64 -14.03 -2.74
CA PHE A 229 16.84 -15.47 -2.94
C PHE A 229 16.93 -15.91 -4.40
N PHE A 230 16.49 -15.09 -5.37
CA PHE A 230 16.59 -15.48 -6.79
C PHE A 230 18.00 -15.22 -7.36
N ASP A 231 18.50 -13.98 -7.23
CA ASP A 231 19.83 -13.58 -7.69
C ASP A 231 20.36 -12.41 -6.84
N LEU A 232 20.88 -12.76 -5.65
CA LEU A 232 21.35 -11.80 -4.66
C LEU A 232 22.43 -10.83 -5.22
N PRO A 233 23.49 -11.30 -5.91
CA PRO A 233 24.53 -10.39 -6.42
C PRO A 233 24.00 -9.32 -7.38
N LYS A 234 22.94 -9.62 -8.13
CA LYS A 234 22.29 -8.69 -9.06
C LYS A 234 21.28 -7.78 -8.37
N PHE A 235 20.44 -8.33 -7.51
CA PHE A 235 19.24 -7.64 -7.01
C PHE A 235 19.33 -7.15 -5.55
N TRP A 236 20.45 -7.33 -4.86
CA TRP A 236 20.61 -6.92 -3.45
C TRP A 236 20.16 -5.48 -3.18
N TRP A 237 20.55 -4.53 -4.06
CA TRP A 237 20.22 -3.12 -3.90
C TRP A 237 18.72 -2.87 -4.11
N ASN A 238 18.14 -3.51 -5.12
CA ASN A 238 16.71 -3.47 -5.34
C ASN A 238 15.94 -4.06 -4.14
N GLY A 239 16.44 -5.15 -3.55
CA GLY A 239 15.91 -5.73 -2.32
C GLY A 239 15.89 -4.75 -1.16
N ILE A 240 16.98 -3.99 -0.94
CA ILE A 240 17.05 -2.95 0.10
C ILE A 240 15.97 -1.89 -0.09
N LEU A 241 15.71 -1.48 -1.32
CA LEU A 241 14.68 -0.47 -1.63
C LEU A 241 13.25 -0.95 -1.42
N HIS A 242 13.04 -2.26 -1.31
CA HIS A 242 11.75 -2.87 -0.97
C HIS A 242 11.54 -3.08 0.54
N ILE A 243 12.57 -2.92 1.38
CA ILE A 243 12.45 -3.02 2.83
C ILE A 243 11.43 -2.02 3.41
N PRO A 244 11.38 -0.73 2.97
CA PRO A 244 10.38 0.22 3.42
C PRO A 244 8.94 -0.25 3.20
N LEU A 245 8.65 -0.91 2.08
CA LEU A 245 7.34 -1.48 1.80
C LEU A 245 6.94 -2.49 2.87
N LEU A 246 7.80 -3.46 3.16
CA LEU A 246 7.48 -4.48 4.16
C LEU A 246 7.29 -3.86 5.55
N LEU A 247 8.23 -3.03 6.00
CA LEU A 247 8.22 -2.51 7.36
C LEU A 247 7.06 -1.55 7.62
N ILE A 248 6.81 -0.60 6.71
CA ILE A 248 5.71 0.37 6.86
C ILE A 248 4.36 -0.34 6.75
N SER A 249 4.22 -1.31 5.83
CA SER A 249 2.99 -2.09 5.66
C SER A 249 2.67 -2.96 6.86
N LEU A 250 3.67 -3.65 7.41
CA LEU A 250 3.50 -4.48 8.60
C LEU A 250 3.11 -3.62 9.81
N TYR A 251 3.80 -2.49 9.99
CA TYR A 251 3.47 -1.55 11.05
C TYR A 251 2.04 -1.01 10.94
N ALA A 252 1.62 -0.58 9.74
CA ALA A 252 0.26 -0.13 9.47
C ALA A 252 -0.79 -1.22 9.73
N PHE A 253 -0.50 -2.45 9.31
CA PHE A 253 -1.38 -3.59 9.52
C PHE A 253 -1.58 -3.88 11.00
N VAL A 254 -0.50 -4.00 11.78
CA VAL A 254 -0.56 -4.24 13.23
C VAL A 254 -1.29 -3.11 13.95
N LEU A 255 -0.97 -1.86 13.62
CA LEU A 255 -1.59 -0.68 14.22
C LEU A 255 -3.10 -0.62 13.96
N SER A 256 -3.56 -1.12 12.80
CA SER A 256 -4.99 -1.16 12.44
C SER A 256 -5.87 -2.00 13.37
N PHE A 257 -5.29 -2.84 14.23
CA PHE A 257 -6.01 -3.65 15.22
C PHE A 257 -6.07 -3.01 16.61
N GLN A 258 -5.13 -2.13 16.95
CA GLN A 258 -4.96 -1.61 18.31
C GLN A 258 -6.11 -0.70 18.76
N ARG A 259 -6.78 0.02 17.83
CA ARG A 259 -7.98 0.83 18.16
C ARG A 259 -9.27 0.01 18.30
N GLY A 260 -9.28 -1.25 17.85
CA GLY A 260 -10.44 -2.14 17.95
C GLY A 260 -10.75 -2.63 19.37
N GLN A 261 -9.83 -2.43 20.32
CA GLN A 261 -9.98 -2.79 21.73
C GLN A 261 -10.55 -1.65 22.59
N GLY A 262 -10.30 -0.38 22.23
CA GLY A 262 -10.77 0.79 23.00
C GLY A 262 -12.23 1.22 22.77
N ARG A 263 -12.98 0.50 21.93
CA ARG A 263 -14.43 0.76 21.67
C ARG A 263 -15.35 -0.32 22.26
N PHE A 264 -14.79 -1.37 22.87
CA PHE A 264 -15.53 -2.47 23.50
C PHE A 264 -15.15 -2.60 25.00
N SER A 265 -15.10 -1.49 25.72
CA SER A 265 -15.45 -1.53 27.14
C SER A 265 -16.93 -1.16 27.22
N PRO A 266 -17.84 -2.12 27.48
CA PRO A 266 -19.19 -1.76 27.88
C PRO A 266 -19.10 -1.08 29.25
N ASP A 267 -19.62 0.13 29.32
CA ASP A 267 -20.08 0.84 30.53
C ASP A 267 -19.45 0.41 31.87
N ALA A 268 -18.40 1.14 32.27
CA ALA A 268 -18.18 1.35 33.69
C ALA A 268 -19.24 2.34 34.20
N GLY A 269 -20.39 1.77 34.56
CA GLY A 269 -21.36 2.22 35.54
C GLY A 269 -21.41 3.70 35.89
N THR A 270 -22.50 4.32 35.47
CA THR A 270 -23.25 5.26 36.31
C THR A 270 -23.34 4.77 37.75
N THR A 271 -22.70 5.49 38.68
CA THR A 271 -23.20 5.65 40.05
C THR A 271 -23.21 7.13 40.37
N SER A 272 -24.35 7.76 40.08
CA SER A 272 -24.80 8.92 40.82
C SER A 272 -25.28 8.45 42.20
N THR A 273 -24.64 8.91 43.25
CA THR A 273 -25.29 9.07 44.55
C THR A 273 -24.96 10.46 45.04
N GLY A 274 -25.91 11.36 44.86
CA GLY A 274 -25.94 12.60 45.62
C GLY A 274 -26.12 12.29 47.10
N LYS A 275 -25.43 13.06 47.94
CA LYS A 275 -25.85 13.31 49.32
C LYS A 275 -26.01 14.81 49.45
N SER A 276 -27.26 15.24 49.47
CA SER A 276 -27.72 16.50 50.01
C SER A 276 -27.91 16.39 51.52
N GLY A 277 -27.43 17.39 52.27
CA GLY A 277 -28.04 17.86 53.52
C GLY A 277 -27.54 17.29 54.84
N GLU A 278 -26.91 18.16 55.65
CA GLU A 278 -27.19 18.48 57.08
C GLU A 278 -25.96 19.22 57.64
N GLU A 279 -26.02 20.54 57.88
CA GLU A 279 -26.55 21.27 59.06
C GLU A 279 -25.47 21.55 60.14
N THR A 280 -25.35 22.84 60.47
CA THR A 280 -25.00 23.45 61.78
C THR A 280 -23.72 23.04 62.54
N ALA A 281 -22.75 23.97 62.58
CA ALA A 281 -22.24 24.69 63.76
C ALA A 281 -20.84 25.29 63.48
#